data_AF-A0A7C3BXI8-F1
#
_entry.id   AF-A0A7C3BXI8-F1
#
_cell.length_a   1.000
_cell.length_b   1.000
_cell.length_c   1.000
_cell.angle_alpha   90.00
_cell.angle_beta   90.00
_cell.angle_gamma   90.00
#
_symmetry.space_group_name_H-M   'P 1'
#
loop_
_entity.id
_entity.type
_entity.pdbx_description
1 polymer ?
#
loop_
_entity_poly.entity_id
_entity_poly.type
_entity_poly.pdbx_seq_one_letter_code
_entity_poly.pdbx_strand_id
1 'polypeptide(L)'
;MLNSSKAVLLLTGGLLICGKDWSLAEFGGLFRRLESEIDNSASLRRYVRYFGETGKKIEIRFFGISVDSIKTIPEGMVSLELSDEGITVYRQERGNPAISWQRPIAWDWLDRSNPEFPTGEFITSVPPDWLSVSRDFEIRFILSANSYSQEGIVPDDDVHLVDYDPSWPDRFEEVANWLRNSISPDIALRIKHYGSTAIPGIPAKPVIDILLEVPSFSEARRNLIPLFNKPECEYWWYDEHMVFIVRDESTGLRTFHIHVAPRGHRVWEGLTFRDYLRTHPEDVQRYADLKYKLAESHSNDREVYTDLKTNFVREIIIKASKHD
;
A
#
# COMPACT_ATOMS: atom_id res chain seq x y z
N MET A 1 -15.84 -1.19 26.55
CA MET A 1 -14.61 -0.84 27.29
C MET A 1 -13.49 -1.68 26.71
N LEU A 2 -12.63 -1.08 25.90
CA LEU A 2 -11.51 -1.78 25.26
C LEU A 2 -10.39 -1.90 26.31
N ASN A 3 -9.97 -3.13 26.61
CA ASN A 3 -8.70 -3.37 27.28
C ASN A 3 -7.59 -2.91 26.32
N SER A 4 -7.04 -1.74 26.58
CA SER A 4 -5.70 -1.26 26.18
C SER A 4 -5.11 -1.99 24.96
N SER A 5 -5.45 -1.55 23.76
CA SER A 5 -4.72 -1.92 22.54
C SER A 5 -3.33 -1.29 22.60
N LYS A 6 -2.40 -1.99 23.25
CA LYS A 6 -0.97 -1.67 23.22
C LYS A 6 -0.46 -2.01 21.83
N ALA A 7 -0.60 -1.09 20.89
CA ALA A 7 0.09 -1.20 19.62
C ALA A 7 1.42 -0.50 19.81
N VAL A 8 2.48 -1.26 20.13
CA VAL A 8 3.80 -0.66 20.33
C VAL A 8 4.63 -0.70 19.04
N LEU A 9 4.77 0.46 18.38
CA LEU A 9 5.42 0.57 17.07
C LEU A 9 6.92 0.83 17.21
N LEU A 10 7.78 -0.11 16.81
CA LEU A 10 9.23 0.11 16.72
C LEU A 10 9.60 0.79 15.41
N LEU A 11 10.18 1.99 15.52
CA LEU A 11 10.64 2.80 14.39
C LEU A 11 12.15 2.81 14.31
N THR A 12 12.76 2.58 13.15
CA THR A 12 14.17 2.94 12.93
C THR A 12 14.28 4.46 12.87
N GLY A 13 15.05 5.07 13.78
CA GLY A 13 15.14 6.51 14.03
C GLY A 13 15.79 7.36 12.94
N GLY A 14 15.97 6.81 11.74
CA GLY A 14 16.35 7.56 10.53
C GLY A 14 15.17 7.95 9.62
N LEU A 15 13.93 7.54 9.92
CA LEU A 15 12.79 7.61 8.99
C LEU A 15 11.88 8.85 9.14
N LEU A 16 12.50 10.03 9.19
CA LEU A 16 11.85 11.32 8.93
C LEU A 16 12.50 11.93 7.69
N ILE A 17 12.33 11.29 6.54
CA ILE A 17 12.82 11.83 5.26
C ILE A 17 11.64 12.41 4.50
N CYS A 18 11.52 13.74 4.58
CA CYS A 18 10.78 14.53 3.60
C CYS A 18 11.38 14.29 2.21
N GLY A 19 10.60 13.70 1.30
CA GLY A 19 10.81 13.89 -0.14
C GLY A 19 11.83 13.00 -0.87
N LYS A 20 12.03 11.74 -0.47
CA LYS A 20 12.58 10.74 -1.41
C LYS A 20 11.46 9.83 -1.93
N ASP A 21 11.55 9.44 -3.20
CA ASP A 21 10.76 8.35 -3.75
C ASP A 21 11.36 7.04 -3.20
N TRP A 22 10.66 6.41 -2.25
CA TRP A 22 11.05 5.09 -1.72
C TRP A 22 10.39 4.01 -2.57
N SER A 23 11.19 3.07 -3.09
CA SER A 23 10.66 1.92 -3.84
C SER A 23 10.25 0.79 -2.87
N LEU A 24 9.26 0.00 -3.27
CA LEU A 24 8.79 -1.18 -2.53
C LEU A 24 9.93 -2.20 -2.25
N ALA A 25 10.99 -2.22 -3.06
CA ALA A 25 12.16 -3.07 -2.88
C ALA A 25 12.94 -2.77 -1.58
N GLU A 26 12.91 -1.52 -1.11
CA GLU A 26 13.54 -1.14 0.16
C GLU A 26 12.76 -1.69 1.39
N PHE A 27 11.45 -1.95 1.23
CA PHE A 27 10.61 -2.50 2.29
C PHE A 27 10.89 -3.98 2.55
N GLY A 28 11.03 -4.80 1.51
CA GLY A 28 11.29 -6.25 1.63
C GLY A 28 12.58 -6.59 2.42
N GLY A 29 13.58 -5.71 2.41
CA GLY A 29 14.78 -5.81 3.25
C GLY A 29 14.55 -5.33 4.69
N LEU A 30 13.72 -4.30 4.89
CA LEU A 30 13.41 -3.72 6.19
C LEU A 30 12.62 -4.68 7.09
N PHE A 31 11.65 -5.42 6.53
CA PHE A 31 10.86 -6.41 7.26
C PHE A 31 11.72 -7.53 7.86
N ARG A 32 12.55 -8.18 7.01
CA ARG A 32 13.50 -9.21 7.45
C ARG A 32 14.47 -8.68 8.51
N ARG A 33 14.90 -7.42 8.38
CA ARG A 33 15.78 -6.78 9.36
C ARG A 33 15.08 -6.56 10.70
N LEU A 34 13.85 -6.04 10.70
CA LEU A 34 13.04 -5.84 11.92
C LEU A 34 12.73 -7.16 12.64
N GLU A 35 12.42 -8.22 11.90
CA GLU A 35 12.23 -9.57 12.46
C GLU A 35 13.52 -10.14 13.08
N SER A 36 14.70 -9.77 12.55
CA SER A 36 16.00 -10.25 13.05
C SER A 36 16.62 -9.42 14.18
N GLU A 37 16.33 -8.12 14.25
CA GLU A 37 16.93 -7.18 15.22
C GLU A 37 16.06 -6.95 16.46
N ILE A 38 14.77 -7.32 16.40
CA ILE A 38 13.85 -7.19 17.52
C ILE A 38 13.68 -8.58 18.16
N ASP A 39 14.30 -8.76 19.33
CA ASP A 39 14.12 -9.95 20.18
C ASP A 39 12.68 -9.95 20.74
N ASN A 40 11.73 -10.40 19.92
CA ASN A 40 10.30 -10.30 20.21
C ASN A 40 9.77 -11.60 20.80
N SER A 41 9.31 -11.53 22.04
CA SER A 41 8.58 -12.62 22.70
C SER A 41 7.06 -12.61 22.40
N ALA A 42 6.59 -11.96 21.33
CA ALA A 42 5.17 -11.83 20.99
C ALA A 42 4.92 -11.95 19.47
N SER A 43 3.78 -12.54 19.09
CA SER A 43 3.38 -12.71 17.68
C SER A 43 3.15 -11.36 17.00
N LEU A 44 3.82 -11.15 15.88
CA LEU A 44 3.58 -10.02 14.97
C LEU A 44 2.09 -9.99 14.58
N ARG A 45 1.46 -8.81 14.66
CA ARG A 45 0.03 -8.65 14.33
C ARG A 45 -0.24 -7.99 12.98
N ARG A 46 0.46 -6.89 12.69
CA ARG A 46 0.31 -6.15 11.44
C ARG A 46 1.49 -5.23 11.17
N TYR A 47 1.62 -4.91 9.90
CA TYR A 47 2.53 -3.93 9.36
C TYR A 47 1.80 -2.61 9.11
N VAL A 48 2.27 -1.55 9.75
CA VAL A 48 1.57 -0.25 9.75
C VAL A 48 2.42 0.79 9.04
N ARG A 49 1.79 1.58 8.17
CA ARG A 49 2.35 2.84 7.67
C ARG A 49 1.50 3.98 8.17
N TYR A 50 2.16 4.96 8.73
CA TYR A 50 1.55 6.25 8.98
C TYR A 50 1.91 7.19 7.85
N PHE A 51 0.94 8.01 7.50
CA PHE A 51 1.11 9.14 6.62
C PHE A 51 0.82 10.38 7.45
N GLY A 52 1.77 11.31 7.47
CA GLY A 52 1.59 12.63 8.05
C GLY A 52 1.53 13.68 6.97
N GLU A 53 0.39 14.34 6.75
CA GLU A 53 0.28 15.44 5.77
C GLU A 53 0.27 16.81 6.46
N THR A 54 1.16 17.72 6.03
CA THR A 54 1.06 19.16 6.36
C THR A 54 0.93 20.01 5.10
N GLY A 55 -0.24 20.59 4.84
CA GLY A 55 -0.42 21.61 3.79
C GLY A 55 0.15 21.25 2.39
N LYS A 56 0.22 19.94 2.07
CA LYS A 56 0.78 19.30 0.85
C LYS A 56 2.32 19.11 0.74
N LYS A 57 3.14 19.39 1.76
CA LYS A 57 4.63 19.39 1.58
C LYS A 57 5.44 18.48 2.49
N ILE A 58 4.87 18.00 3.59
CA ILE A 58 5.55 17.09 4.50
C ILE A 58 4.79 15.78 4.47
N GLU A 59 5.50 14.70 4.18
CA GLU A 59 5.01 13.33 4.31
C GLU A 59 5.88 12.63 5.36
N ILE A 60 5.31 12.36 6.54
CA ILE A 60 5.96 11.48 7.52
C ILE A 60 5.54 10.06 7.21
N ARG A 61 6.52 9.18 6.98
CA ARG A 61 6.30 7.75 6.77
C ARG A 61 6.95 6.96 7.90
N PHE A 62 6.12 6.22 8.62
CA PHE A 62 6.59 5.32 9.65
C PHE A 62 6.35 3.88 9.22
N PHE A 63 7.24 2.98 9.60
CA PHE A 63 7.06 1.56 9.40
C PHE A 63 7.31 0.85 10.72
N GLY A 64 6.42 -0.05 11.12
CA GLY A 64 6.65 -0.85 12.31
C GLY A 64 5.63 -1.94 12.49
N ILE A 65 5.79 -2.61 13.62
CA ILE A 65 5.04 -3.80 14.03
C ILE A 65 4.14 -3.45 15.21
N SER A 66 3.00 -4.13 15.35
CA SER A 66 2.17 -4.03 16.55
C SER A 66 2.45 -5.24 17.45
N VAL A 67 2.84 -4.98 18.71
CA VAL A 67 3.13 -6.00 19.73
C VAL A 67 2.43 -5.67 21.05
N ASP A 68 2.06 -6.68 21.83
CA ASP A 68 1.30 -6.52 23.08
C ASP A 68 2.08 -5.80 24.21
N SER A 69 3.41 -5.86 24.20
CA SER A 69 4.27 -5.13 25.15
C SER A 69 5.69 -4.97 24.63
N ILE A 70 6.38 -3.91 25.07
CA ILE A 70 7.83 -3.73 24.83
C ILE A 70 8.58 -3.72 26.15
N LYS A 71 9.61 -4.56 26.23
CA LYS A 71 10.55 -4.60 27.36
C LYS A 71 11.74 -3.68 27.13
N THR A 72 12.25 -3.63 25.90
CA THR A 72 13.44 -2.87 25.51
C THR A 72 13.21 -2.20 24.16
N ILE A 73 13.55 -0.93 24.03
CA ILE A 73 13.59 -0.23 22.74
C ILE A 73 15.06 -0.23 22.27
N PRO A 74 15.39 -0.85 21.12
CA PRO A 74 16.74 -0.83 20.58
C PRO A 74 17.28 0.59 20.37
N GLU A 75 18.60 0.74 20.42
CA GLU A 75 19.23 2.04 20.19
C GLU A 75 18.86 2.60 18.81
N GLY A 76 18.57 3.90 18.76
CA GLY A 76 18.12 4.55 17.55
C GLY A 76 16.67 4.22 17.19
N MET A 77 15.90 3.51 18.03
CA MET A 77 14.46 3.31 17.80
C MET A 77 13.58 4.13 18.74
N VAL A 78 12.32 4.31 18.35
CA VAL A 78 11.26 4.81 19.24
C VAL A 78 10.09 3.85 19.26
N SER A 79 9.32 3.91 20.34
CA SER A 79 8.07 3.16 20.53
C SER A 79 6.90 4.13 20.57
N LEU A 80 5.79 3.83 19.92
CA LEU A 80 4.53 4.58 20.06
C LEU A 80 3.46 3.71 20.68
N GLU A 81 2.63 4.25 21.55
CA GLU A 81 1.38 3.65 22.03
C GLU A 81 0.21 4.54 21.58
N LEU A 82 -0.82 3.91 21.00
CA LEU A 82 -2.07 4.55 20.60
C LEU A 82 -3.23 4.02 21.43
N SER A 83 -4.03 4.93 21.97
CA SER A 83 -5.26 4.64 22.69
C SER A 83 -6.45 5.38 22.06
N ASP A 84 -7.66 5.12 22.57
CA ASP A 84 -8.86 5.87 22.18
C ASP A 84 -8.75 7.37 22.54
N GLU A 85 -7.90 7.73 23.50
CA GLU A 85 -7.83 9.08 24.08
C GLU A 85 -6.54 9.84 23.73
N GLY A 86 -5.48 9.14 23.33
CA GLY A 86 -4.17 9.76 23.17
C GLY A 86 -3.12 8.90 22.49
N ILE A 87 -2.01 9.57 22.16
CA ILE A 87 -0.78 9.00 21.63
C ILE A 87 0.35 9.26 22.62
N THR A 88 1.18 8.24 22.87
CA THR A 88 2.36 8.32 23.75
C THR A 88 3.58 7.79 23.00
N VAL A 89 4.70 8.52 23.05
CA VAL A 89 5.97 8.09 22.45
C VAL A 89 7.01 7.84 23.51
N TYR A 90 7.60 6.66 23.47
CA TYR A 90 8.65 6.18 24.36
C TYR A 90 10.01 6.16 23.65
N ARG A 91 11.05 6.52 24.40
CA ARG A 91 12.46 6.38 24.00
C ARG A 91 13.22 5.61 25.06
N GLN A 92 14.29 4.93 24.66
CA GLN A 92 15.15 4.23 25.60
C GLN A 92 15.97 5.24 26.42
N GLU A 93 15.82 5.23 27.74
CA GLU A 93 16.58 6.06 28.67
C GLU A 93 17.14 5.20 29.82
N ARG A 94 18.46 5.21 30.01
CA ARG A 94 19.16 4.48 31.09
C ARG A 94 18.73 3.01 31.23
N GLY A 95 18.50 2.34 30.10
CA GLY A 95 18.13 0.92 30.06
C GLY A 95 16.64 0.61 30.21
N ASN A 96 15.77 1.62 30.33
CA ASN A 96 14.31 1.43 30.38
C ASN A 96 13.59 2.35 29.38
N PRO A 97 12.42 1.95 28.84
CA PRO A 97 11.53 2.85 28.11
C PRO A 97 11.01 3.99 29.00
N ALA A 98 11.17 5.24 28.56
CA ALA A 98 10.64 6.43 29.22
C ALA A 98 9.75 7.24 28.26
N ILE A 99 8.71 7.88 28.78
CA ILE A 99 7.83 8.75 27.99
C ILE A 99 8.59 9.99 27.55
N SER A 100 8.75 10.15 26.25
CA SER A 100 9.39 11.32 25.63
C SER A 100 8.39 12.37 25.15
N TRP A 101 7.17 11.96 24.80
CA TRP A 101 6.10 12.86 24.34
C TRP A 101 4.73 12.21 24.47
N GLN A 102 3.70 13.00 24.77
CA GLN A 102 2.32 12.53 24.86
C GLN A 102 1.34 13.65 24.49
N ARG A 103 0.27 13.29 23.77
CA ARG A 103 -0.83 14.20 23.42
C ARG A 103 -2.19 13.49 23.45
N PRO A 104 -3.27 14.18 23.83
CA PRO A 104 -4.61 13.70 23.56
C PRO A 104 -4.88 13.72 22.05
N ILE A 105 -5.70 12.80 21.56
CA ILE A 105 -6.13 12.73 20.16
C ILE A 105 -7.64 12.52 20.08
N ALA A 106 -8.24 13.01 19.01
CA ALA A 106 -9.61 12.70 18.63
C ALA A 106 -9.58 11.94 17.31
N TRP A 107 -10.14 10.74 17.31
CA TRP A 107 -10.19 9.87 16.16
C TRP A 107 -11.36 10.21 15.23
N ASP A 108 -11.06 10.31 13.94
CA ASP A 108 -11.99 10.17 12.82
C ASP A 108 -11.90 8.72 12.32
N TRP A 109 -12.73 7.85 12.90
CA TRP A 109 -12.65 6.42 12.65
C TRP A 109 -13.21 6.04 11.26
N LEU A 110 -12.45 5.25 10.51
CA LEU A 110 -12.90 4.68 9.23
C LEU A 110 -13.59 3.33 9.43
N ASP A 111 -13.01 2.46 10.28
CA ASP A 111 -13.61 1.18 10.67
C ASP A 111 -13.15 0.78 12.09
N ARG A 112 -14.11 0.36 12.91
CA ARG A 112 -13.93 -0.17 14.27
C ARG A 112 -14.68 -1.47 14.51
N SER A 113 -15.26 -2.04 13.45
CA SER A 113 -16.09 -3.24 13.55
C SER A 113 -15.28 -4.43 14.07
N ASN A 114 -14.01 -4.52 13.66
CA ASN A 114 -13.03 -5.43 14.23
C ASN A 114 -12.11 -4.69 15.24
N PRO A 115 -12.22 -4.98 16.55
CA PRO A 115 -11.40 -4.34 17.57
C PRO A 115 -9.92 -4.73 17.50
N GLU A 116 -9.56 -5.82 16.81
CA GLU A 116 -8.16 -6.19 16.58
C GLU A 116 -7.52 -5.33 15.48
N PHE A 117 -8.35 -4.84 14.54
CA PHE A 117 -7.88 -4.15 13.34
C PHE A 117 -8.55 -2.79 13.12
N PRO A 118 -8.57 -1.88 14.12
CA PRO A 118 -9.14 -0.57 13.91
C PRO A 118 -8.28 0.24 12.92
N THR A 119 -8.97 1.03 12.09
CA THR A 119 -8.39 1.95 11.12
C THR A 119 -9.08 3.29 11.21
N GLY A 120 -8.31 4.37 11.18
CA GLY A 120 -8.81 5.70 11.51
C GLY A 120 -7.77 6.78 11.27
N GLU A 121 -8.22 8.03 11.32
CA GLU A 121 -7.38 9.21 11.17
C GLU A 121 -7.44 10.04 12.46
N PHE A 122 -6.38 10.79 12.78
CA PHE A 122 -6.41 11.79 13.84
C PHE A 122 -5.45 12.93 13.52
N ILE A 123 -5.66 14.10 14.11
CA ILE A 123 -4.73 15.23 14.01
C ILE A 123 -4.11 15.50 15.37
N THR A 124 -2.80 15.72 15.40
CA THR A 124 -2.10 16.17 16.61
C THR A 124 -0.87 17.03 16.26
N SER A 125 -0.43 17.87 17.20
CA SER A 125 0.75 18.73 17.03
C SER A 125 2.01 18.00 17.45
N VAL A 126 2.97 17.81 16.54
CA VAL A 126 4.23 17.14 16.85
C VAL A 126 5.35 18.13 17.21
N PRO A 127 6.37 17.68 17.98
CA PRO A 127 7.53 18.50 18.31
C PRO A 127 8.30 18.98 17.06
N PRO A 128 8.86 20.22 17.05
CA PRO A 128 9.52 20.79 15.88
C PRO A 128 10.81 20.06 15.49
N ASP A 129 11.51 19.51 16.47
CA ASP A 129 12.76 18.76 16.31
C ASP A 129 12.57 17.46 15.53
N TRP A 130 11.36 16.86 15.56
CA TRP A 130 11.06 15.70 14.73
C TRP A 130 11.10 16.04 13.24
N LEU A 131 10.76 17.27 12.86
CA LEU A 131 10.71 17.70 11.46
C LEU A 131 11.85 18.63 11.06
N SER A 132 12.83 18.87 11.95
CA SER A 132 13.88 19.88 11.73
C SER A 132 13.31 21.26 11.37
N VAL A 133 12.20 21.63 12.01
CA VAL A 133 11.47 22.90 11.79
C VAL A 133 11.48 23.76 13.06
N SER A 134 11.09 25.04 12.93
CA SER A 134 11.21 26.04 14.00
C SER A 134 9.97 26.24 14.89
N ARG A 135 8.87 25.52 14.62
CA ARG A 135 7.60 25.63 15.35
C ARG A 135 6.83 24.31 15.34
N ASP A 136 5.86 24.16 16.22
CA ASP A 136 4.97 23.00 16.22
C ASP A 136 4.14 22.96 14.93
N PHE A 137 3.87 21.75 14.44
CA PHE A 137 3.01 21.54 13.27
C PHE A 137 1.93 20.53 13.61
N GLU A 138 0.71 20.85 13.21
CA GLU A 138 -0.38 19.87 13.17
C GLU A 138 -0.17 18.92 12.02
N ILE A 139 -0.28 17.63 12.33
CA ILE A 139 -0.13 16.54 11.38
C ILE A 139 -1.37 15.67 11.47
N ARG A 140 -2.00 15.44 10.31
CA ARG A 140 -2.99 14.39 10.16
C ARG A 140 -2.26 13.07 10.04
N PHE A 141 -2.43 12.21 11.04
CA PHE A 141 -2.00 10.83 11.03
C PHE A 141 -3.11 9.94 10.50
N ILE A 142 -2.75 9.03 9.61
CA ILE A 142 -3.64 7.98 9.10
C ILE A 142 -3.11 6.65 9.64
N LEU A 143 -3.93 5.97 10.45
CA LEU A 143 -3.68 4.60 10.89
C LEU A 143 -4.35 3.65 9.91
N SER A 144 -3.56 3.04 9.06
CA SER A 144 -3.97 1.98 8.13
C SER A 144 -3.06 0.77 8.28
N ALA A 145 -3.64 -0.44 8.31
CA ALA A 145 -2.87 -1.66 8.14
C ALA A 145 -2.47 -1.77 6.66
N ASN A 146 -1.17 -1.78 6.35
CA ASN A 146 -0.75 -2.01 4.96
C ASN A 146 -0.82 -3.48 4.61
N SER A 147 -0.53 -4.34 5.59
CA SER A 147 -0.61 -5.79 5.48
C SER A 147 -0.71 -6.40 6.88
N TYR A 148 -1.38 -7.54 6.95
CA TYR A 148 -1.52 -8.32 8.17
C TYR A 148 -0.53 -9.46 8.16
N SER A 149 0.03 -9.80 9.32
CA SER A 149 0.88 -10.98 9.46
C SER A 149 0.01 -12.15 9.91
N GLN A 150 -0.09 -13.18 9.08
CA GLN A 150 -0.63 -14.47 9.48
C GLN A 150 0.52 -15.46 9.65
N GLU A 151 0.54 -16.20 10.76
CA GLU A 151 1.53 -17.24 10.99
C GLU A 151 1.38 -18.36 9.95
N GLY A 152 2.47 -18.72 9.26
CA GLY A 152 2.54 -19.90 8.39
C GLY A 152 2.23 -19.69 6.91
N ILE A 153 1.74 -18.52 6.49
CA ILE A 153 1.55 -18.17 5.07
C ILE A 153 2.60 -17.16 4.67
N VAL A 154 3.60 -17.59 3.90
CA VAL A 154 4.59 -16.70 3.29
C VAL A 154 4.04 -16.27 1.92
N PRO A 155 3.85 -14.96 1.66
CA PRO A 155 3.45 -14.49 0.36
C PRO A 155 4.47 -14.91 -0.71
N ASP A 156 4.00 -15.61 -1.75
CA ASP A 156 4.78 -15.80 -2.96
C ASP A 156 4.60 -14.58 -3.87
N ASP A 157 5.68 -13.83 -4.04
CA ASP A 157 5.72 -12.59 -4.83
C ASP A 157 6.59 -12.70 -6.09
N ASP A 158 7.10 -13.90 -6.39
CA ASP A 158 7.92 -14.18 -7.57
C ASP A 158 7.15 -13.87 -8.87
N VAL A 159 7.91 -13.55 -9.92
CA VAL A 159 7.37 -13.20 -11.24
C VAL A 159 7.15 -14.46 -12.06
N HIS A 160 5.96 -15.05 -11.90
CA HIS A 160 5.49 -16.15 -12.74
C HIS A 160 4.60 -15.63 -13.86
N LEU A 161 5.11 -15.65 -15.10
CA LEU A 161 4.31 -15.36 -16.28
C LEU A 161 3.66 -16.64 -16.79
N VAL A 162 2.39 -16.51 -17.18
CA VAL A 162 1.64 -17.52 -17.91
C VAL A 162 1.19 -16.94 -19.25
N ASP A 163 0.91 -17.83 -20.21
CA ASP A 163 0.28 -17.43 -21.46
C ASP A 163 -1.09 -16.78 -21.21
N TYR A 164 -1.56 -16.01 -22.19
CA TYR A 164 -2.85 -15.34 -22.08
C TYR A 164 -3.98 -16.34 -21.83
N ASP A 165 -4.72 -16.12 -20.75
CA ASP A 165 -5.90 -16.91 -20.42
C ASP A 165 -7.17 -16.19 -20.90
N PRO A 166 -7.97 -16.78 -21.81
CA PRO A 166 -9.18 -16.17 -22.33
C PRO A 166 -10.29 -15.99 -21.28
N SER A 167 -10.16 -16.56 -20.07
CA SER A 167 -11.08 -16.35 -18.96
C SER A 167 -10.81 -15.06 -18.16
N TRP A 168 -9.67 -14.38 -18.37
CA TRP A 168 -9.35 -13.15 -17.63
C TRP A 168 -10.38 -12.02 -17.76
N PRO A 169 -11.01 -11.78 -18.92
CA PRO A 169 -12.11 -10.82 -19.02
C PRO A 169 -13.31 -11.18 -18.14
N ASP A 170 -13.67 -12.46 -18.04
CA ASP A 170 -14.79 -12.92 -17.21
C ASP A 170 -14.45 -12.76 -15.72
N ARG A 171 -13.23 -13.14 -15.31
CA ARG A 171 -12.73 -12.89 -13.94
C ARG A 171 -12.71 -11.41 -13.58
N PHE A 172 -12.40 -10.54 -14.54
CA PHE A 172 -12.53 -9.10 -14.36
C PHE A 172 -13.99 -8.70 -14.12
N GLU A 173 -14.94 -9.17 -14.93
CA GLU A 173 -16.35 -8.81 -14.77
C GLU A 173 -16.93 -9.32 -13.45
N GLU A 174 -16.51 -10.49 -12.96
CA GLU A 174 -16.88 -10.98 -11.63
C GLU A 174 -16.52 -9.98 -10.53
N VAL A 175 -15.26 -9.54 -10.49
CA VAL A 175 -14.79 -8.59 -9.48
C VAL A 175 -15.40 -7.20 -9.72
N ALA A 176 -15.54 -6.76 -10.97
CA ALA A 176 -16.18 -5.49 -11.30
C ALA A 176 -17.65 -5.45 -10.85
N ASN A 177 -18.39 -6.55 -11.02
CA ASN A 177 -19.77 -6.66 -10.53
C ASN A 177 -19.84 -6.67 -9.01
N TRP A 178 -18.94 -7.37 -8.34
CA TRP A 178 -18.83 -7.31 -6.88
C TRP A 178 -18.57 -5.88 -6.39
N LEU A 179 -17.66 -5.13 -7.04
CA LEU A 179 -17.39 -3.72 -6.72
C LEU A 179 -18.63 -2.84 -6.92
N ARG A 180 -19.33 -2.99 -8.04
CA ARG A 180 -20.58 -2.23 -8.33
C ARG A 180 -21.67 -2.49 -7.29
N ASN A 181 -21.73 -3.70 -6.75
CA ASN A 181 -22.73 -4.09 -5.75
C ASN A 181 -22.32 -3.67 -4.32
N SER A 182 -21.01 -3.60 -4.05
CA SER A 182 -20.49 -3.33 -2.70
C SER A 182 -20.23 -1.85 -2.44
N ILE A 183 -20.11 -1.03 -3.49
CA ILE A 183 -19.75 0.39 -3.40
C ILE A 183 -20.87 1.23 -4.01
N SER A 184 -21.22 2.33 -3.34
CA SER A 184 -22.20 3.29 -3.86
C SER A 184 -21.82 3.77 -5.28
N PRO A 185 -22.79 3.91 -6.20
CA PRO A 185 -22.53 4.43 -7.54
C PRO A 185 -21.99 5.88 -7.55
N ASP A 186 -22.21 6.65 -6.47
CA ASP A 186 -21.65 8.00 -6.31
C ASP A 186 -20.15 7.97 -5.95
N ILE A 187 -19.63 6.82 -5.53
CA ILE A 187 -18.22 6.59 -5.21
C ILE A 187 -17.54 5.81 -6.32
N ALA A 188 -18.13 4.70 -6.78
CA ALA A 188 -17.58 3.88 -7.86
C ALA A 188 -18.03 4.37 -9.24
N LEU A 189 -17.43 5.46 -9.70
CA LEU A 189 -17.88 6.19 -10.89
C LEU A 189 -17.60 5.43 -12.19
N ARG A 190 -16.47 4.74 -12.28
CA ARG A 190 -16.06 3.99 -13.48
C ARG A 190 -15.12 2.85 -13.12
N ILE A 191 -15.43 1.65 -13.61
CA ILE A 191 -14.59 0.45 -13.41
C ILE A 191 -14.11 -0.06 -14.77
N LYS A 192 -12.81 -0.29 -14.91
CA LYS A 192 -12.19 -0.76 -16.16
C LYS A 192 -11.16 -1.86 -15.90
N HIS A 193 -11.11 -2.84 -16.80
CA HIS A 193 -10.04 -3.84 -16.81
C HIS A 193 -8.74 -3.17 -17.26
N TYR A 194 -7.71 -3.27 -16.45
CA TYR A 194 -6.43 -2.63 -16.65
C TYR A 194 -5.30 -3.68 -16.65
N GLY A 195 -4.06 -3.27 -16.93
CA GLY A 195 -2.89 -4.16 -16.89
C GLY A 195 -2.77 -5.10 -18.08
N SER A 196 -1.82 -6.04 -17.99
CA SER A 196 -1.52 -6.98 -19.10
C SER A 196 -2.62 -8.01 -19.31
N THR A 197 -3.35 -8.40 -18.26
CA THR A 197 -4.45 -9.37 -18.39
C THR A 197 -5.63 -8.83 -19.18
N ALA A 198 -5.71 -7.51 -19.37
CA ALA A 198 -6.68 -6.85 -20.23
C ALA A 198 -6.28 -6.83 -21.72
N ILE A 199 -5.11 -7.34 -22.10
CA ILE A 199 -4.62 -7.31 -23.49
C ILE A 199 -4.57 -8.75 -24.02
N PRO A 200 -5.44 -9.13 -24.97
CA PRO A 200 -5.44 -10.47 -25.55
C PRO A 200 -4.10 -10.87 -26.15
N GLY A 201 -3.69 -12.13 -25.95
CA GLY A 201 -2.49 -12.71 -26.53
C GLY A 201 -1.19 -12.33 -25.82
N ILE A 202 -1.26 -11.58 -24.72
CA ILE A 202 -0.08 -11.16 -23.97
C ILE A 202 0.17 -12.06 -22.75
N PRO A 203 1.39 -12.59 -22.55
CA PRO A 203 1.73 -13.32 -21.34
C PRO A 203 1.73 -12.38 -20.14
N ALA A 204 1.18 -12.81 -19.02
CA ALA A 204 1.04 -11.95 -17.85
C ALA A 204 1.18 -12.75 -16.55
N LYS A 205 1.39 -12.02 -15.45
CA LYS A 205 1.12 -12.57 -14.13
C LYS A 205 -0.38 -12.80 -14.05
N PRO A 206 -0.87 -13.92 -13.48
CA PRO A 206 -2.29 -14.26 -13.42
C PRO A 206 -3.04 -13.44 -12.36
N VAL A 207 -2.87 -12.12 -12.39
CA VAL A 207 -3.44 -11.13 -11.47
C VAL A 207 -4.29 -10.17 -12.29
N ILE A 208 -5.57 -10.05 -11.94
CA ILE A 208 -6.48 -9.12 -12.62
C ILE A 208 -6.25 -7.71 -12.08
N ASP A 209 -5.82 -6.78 -12.92
CA ASP A 209 -5.69 -5.37 -12.51
C ASP A 209 -6.98 -4.62 -12.87
N ILE A 210 -7.54 -3.89 -11.91
CA ILE A 210 -8.79 -3.14 -12.03
C ILE A 210 -8.48 -1.67 -11.81
N LEU A 211 -9.08 -0.82 -12.64
CA LEU A 211 -9.00 0.62 -12.47
C LEU A 211 -10.38 1.19 -12.09
N LEU A 212 -10.44 1.81 -10.91
CA LEU A 212 -11.64 2.36 -10.28
C LEU A 212 -11.54 3.89 -10.18
N GLU A 213 -12.47 4.59 -10.82
CA GLU A 213 -12.64 6.03 -10.71
C GLU A 213 -13.48 6.39 -9.51
N VAL A 214 -12.99 7.36 -8.76
CA VAL A 214 -13.61 7.91 -7.55
C VAL A 214 -13.76 9.42 -7.67
N PRO A 215 -14.70 10.06 -6.96
CA PRO A 215 -14.87 11.51 -7.01
C PRO A 215 -13.66 12.25 -6.42
N SER A 216 -13.01 11.69 -5.40
CA SER A 216 -11.78 12.22 -4.82
C SER A 216 -11.01 11.14 -4.07
N PHE A 217 -9.73 11.39 -3.78
CA PHE A 217 -8.93 10.51 -2.94
C PHE A 217 -9.48 10.39 -1.51
N SER A 218 -10.02 11.47 -0.94
CA SER A 218 -10.64 11.44 0.39
C SER A 218 -11.86 10.52 0.44
N GLU A 219 -12.70 10.56 -0.61
CA GLU A 219 -13.85 9.68 -0.72
C GLU A 219 -13.43 8.21 -0.92
N ALA A 220 -12.36 7.95 -1.68
CA ALA A 220 -11.80 6.61 -1.80
C ALA A 220 -11.37 6.06 -0.44
N ARG A 221 -10.60 6.82 0.35
CA ARG A 221 -10.15 6.39 1.67
C ARG A 221 -11.32 6.02 2.58
N ARG A 222 -12.30 6.92 2.71
CA ARG A 222 -13.44 6.71 3.61
C ARG A 222 -14.30 5.51 3.25
N ASN A 223 -14.51 5.28 1.96
CA ASN A 223 -15.47 4.28 1.51
C ASN A 223 -14.83 2.91 1.18
N LEU A 224 -13.53 2.88 0.84
CA LEU A 224 -12.88 1.65 0.37
C LEU A 224 -11.96 1.03 1.42
N ILE A 225 -11.25 1.81 2.24
CA ILE A 225 -10.39 1.23 3.29
C ILE A 225 -11.17 0.25 4.18
N PRO A 226 -12.36 0.60 4.71
CA PRO A 226 -13.16 -0.33 5.51
C PRO A 226 -13.51 -1.63 4.77
N LEU A 227 -13.81 -1.54 3.47
CA LEU A 227 -14.21 -2.69 2.66
C LEU A 227 -13.06 -3.70 2.45
N PHE A 228 -11.81 -3.23 2.49
CA PHE A 228 -10.61 -4.04 2.29
C PHE A 228 -9.76 -4.18 3.56
N ASN A 229 -10.31 -3.85 4.73
CA ASN A 229 -9.60 -3.93 6.00
C ASN A 229 -9.57 -5.38 6.56
N LYS A 230 -8.93 -6.30 5.83
CA LYS A 230 -8.90 -7.74 6.14
C LYS A 230 -7.54 -8.38 5.87
N PRO A 231 -7.22 -9.53 6.49
CA PRO A 231 -5.89 -10.12 6.42
C PRO A 231 -5.38 -10.46 5.01
N GLU A 232 -6.28 -10.82 4.11
CA GLU A 232 -5.97 -11.20 2.73
C GLU A 232 -5.80 -9.98 1.81
N CYS A 233 -5.89 -8.77 2.37
CA CYS A 233 -5.78 -7.52 1.64
C CYS A 233 -4.62 -6.68 2.15
N GLU A 234 -3.89 -6.13 1.18
CA GLU A 234 -2.85 -5.15 1.41
C GLU A 234 -3.20 -3.87 0.65
N TYR A 235 -2.77 -2.72 1.15
CA TYR A 235 -2.90 -1.49 0.40
C TYR A 235 -1.83 -0.47 0.71
N TRP A 236 -1.59 0.38 -0.28
CA TRP A 236 -0.78 1.58 -0.16
C TRP A 236 -1.30 2.63 -1.14
N TRP A 237 -0.80 3.85 -0.98
CA TRP A 237 -1.07 4.92 -1.94
C TRP A 237 0.11 5.87 -2.06
N TYR A 238 0.10 6.61 -3.16
CA TYR A 238 1.00 7.71 -3.45
C TYR A 238 0.30 8.66 -4.44
N ASP A 239 0.45 9.97 -4.25
CA ASP A 239 -0.08 10.98 -5.18
C ASP A 239 -1.56 10.76 -5.55
N GLU A 240 -2.43 10.56 -4.54
CA GLU A 240 -3.87 10.30 -4.72
C GLU A 240 -4.24 9.00 -5.48
N HIS A 241 -3.27 8.13 -5.74
CA HIS A 241 -3.47 6.80 -6.31
C HIS A 241 -3.30 5.72 -5.23
N MET A 242 -4.40 5.04 -4.91
CA MET A 242 -4.41 3.89 -4.01
C MET A 242 -4.39 2.58 -4.79
N VAL A 243 -3.72 1.58 -4.24
CA VAL A 243 -3.72 0.22 -4.76
C VAL A 243 -4.08 -0.73 -3.64
N PHE A 244 -5.13 -1.53 -3.85
CA PHE A 244 -5.39 -2.71 -3.04
C PHE A 244 -4.79 -3.93 -3.74
N ILE A 245 -3.97 -4.72 -3.05
CA ILE A 245 -3.68 -6.11 -3.43
C ILE A 245 -4.64 -7.00 -2.68
N VAL A 246 -5.32 -7.88 -3.40
CA VAL A 246 -6.08 -8.96 -2.78
C VAL A 246 -5.40 -10.29 -3.06
N ARG A 247 -5.27 -11.09 -2.02
CA ARG A 247 -4.69 -12.44 -2.05
C ARG A 247 -5.79 -13.47 -1.83
N ASP A 248 -5.55 -14.66 -2.36
CA ASP A 248 -6.32 -15.83 -2.02
C ASP A 248 -5.97 -16.27 -0.60
N GLU A 249 -6.99 -16.51 0.23
CA GLU A 249 -6.82 -16.85 1.66
C GLU A 249 -6.05 -18.15 1.86
N SER A 250 -6.23 -19.13 0.97
CA SER A 250 -5.66 -20.47 1.14
C SER A 250 -4.23 -20.60 0.63
N THR A 251 -3.87 -19.83 -0.40
CA THR A 251 -2.58 -19.93 -1.10
C THR A 251 -1.67 -18.73 -0.85
N GLY A 252 -2.20 -17.60 -0.39
CA GLY A 252 -1.44 -16.34 -0.27
C GLY A 252 -1.09 -15.68 -1.61
N LEU A 253 -1.51 -16.27 -2.73
CA LEU A 253 -1.23 -15.75 -4.06
C LEU A 253 -2.10 -14.53 -4.37
N ARG A 254 -1.52 -13.54 -5.05
CA ARG A 254 -2.27 -12.36 -5.51
C ARG A 254 -3.31 -12.78 -6.55
N THR A 255 -4.55 -12.38 -6.36
CA THR A 255 -5.66 -12.69 -7.28
C THR A 255 -6.02 -11.49 -8.13
N PHE A 256 -6.13 -10.30 -7.52
CA PHE A 256 -6.41 -9.07 -8.22
C PHE A 256 -5.79 -7.85 -7.53
N HIS A 257 -5.60 -6.80 -8.30
CA HIS A 257 -5.26 -5.48 -7.80
C HIS A 257 -6.36 -4.49 -8.15
N ILE A 258 -6.67 -3.57 -7.24
CA ILE A 258 -7.61 -2.48 -7.50
C ILE A 258 -6.86 -1.17 -7.38
N HIS A 259 -6.55 -0.58 -8.53
CA HIS A 259 -6.04 0.77 -8.64
C HIS A 259 -7.20 1.76 -8.55
N VAL A 260 -7.16 2.65 -7.56
CA VAL A 260 -8.18 3.64 -7.30
C VAL A 260 -7.59 5.03 -7.43
N ALA A 261 -8.18 5.87 -8.28
CA ALA A 261 -7.73 7.24 -8.44
C ALA A 261 -8.85 8.14 -8.95
N PRO A 262 -8.83 9.44 -8.62
CA PRO A 262 -9.77 10.39 -9.20
C PRO A 262 -9.58 10.54 -10.71
N ARG A 263 -10.58 11.12 -11.35
CA ARG A 263 -10.50 11.48 -12.78
C ARG A 263 -9.30 12.38 -13.04
N GLY A 264 -8.58 12.12 -14.13
CA GLY A 264 -7.44 12.94 -14.56
C GLY A 264 -6.11 12.56 -13.90
N HIS A 265 -6.09 11.65 -12.93
CA HIS A 265 -4.84 11.11 -12.42
C HIS A 265 -4.09 10.30 -13.51
N ARG A 266 -2.76 10.38 -13.55
CA ARG A 266 -1.92 9.77 -14.60
C ARG A 266 -2.11 8.26 -14.78
N VAL A 267 -2.55 7.55 -13.74
CA VAL A 267 -2.81 6.10 -13.82
C VAL A 267 -3.81 5.74 -14.93
N TRP A 268 -4.70 6.68 -15.29
CA TRP A 268 -5.67 6.51 -16.38
C TRP A 268 -5.03 6.44 -17.77
N GLU A 269 -3.82 6.96 -17.97
CA GLU A 269 -3.03 6.79 -19.20
C GLU A 269 -2.74 5.30 -19.48
N GLY A 270 -2.80 4.47 -18.44
CA GLY A 270 -2.73 3.03 -18.55
C GLY A 270 -3.82 2.41 -19.45
N LEU A 271 -4.99 3.07 -19.58
CA LEU A 271 -6.00 2.65 -20.54
C LEU A 271 -5.59 2.97 -21.98
N THR A 272 -4.96 4.12 -22.21
CA THR A 272 -4.39 4.48 -23.52
C THR A 272 -3.35 3.45 -23.96
N PHE A 273 -2.47 3.03 -23.05
CA PHE A 273 -1.51 1.96 -23.29
C PHE A 273 -2.20 0.64 -23.69
N ARG A 274 -3.19 0.20 -22.90
CA ARG A 274 -3.98 -1.02 -23.15
C ARG A 274 -4.66 -0.97 -24.52
N ASP A 275 -5.37 0.11 -24.79
CA ASP A 275 -6.20 0.24 -25.99
C ASP A 275 -5.36 0.33 -27.26
N TYR A 276 -4.21 1.02 -27.20
CA TYR A 276 -3.24 1.00 -28.28
C TYR A 276 -2.73 -0.43 -28.55
N LEU A 277 -2.28 -1.16 -27.53
CA LEU A 277 -1.72 -2.51 -27.76
C LEU A 277 -2.78 -3.48 -28.33
N ARG A 278 -4.05 -3.35 -27.97
CA ARG A 278 -5.13 -4.18 -28.53
C ARG A 278 -5.27 -4.07 -30.06
N THR A 279 -4.78 -3.00 -30.67
CA THR A 279 -4.85 -2.78 -32.13
C THR A 279 -3.49 -2.81 -32.83
N HIS A 280 -2.39 -3.08 -32.11
CA HIS A 280 -1.03 -3.06 -32.66
C HIS A 280 -0.27 -4.37 -32.34
N PRO A 281 -0.52 -5.44 -33.12
CA PRO A 281 0.07 -6.77 -32.86
C PRO A 281 1.60 -6.81 -32.80
N GLU A 282 2.28 -5.97 -33.58
CA GLU A 282 3.75 -5.90 -33.55
C GLU A 282 4.28 -5.36 -32.23
N ASP A 283 3.66 -4.31 -31.68
CA ASP A 283 4.04 -3.75 -30.38
C ASP A 283 3.60 -4.67 -29.22
N VAL A 284 2.53 -5.47 -29.40
CA VAL A 284 2.15 -6.56 -28.50
C VAL A 284 3.25 -7.60 -28.39
N GLN A 285 3.78 -8.08 -29.52
CA GLN A 285 4.87 -9.06 -29.53
C GLN A 285 6.14 -8.48 -28.88
N ARG A 286 6.51 -7.24 -29.21
CA ARG A 286 7.65 -6.56 -28.56
C ARG A 286 7.50 -6.50 -27.04
N TYR A 287 6.28 -6.25 -26.56
CA TYR A 287 6.02 -6.20 -25.13
C TYR A 287 6.08 -7.58 -24.47
N ALA A 288 5.59 -8.62 -25.15
CA ALA A 288 5.69 -10.00 -24.69
C ALA A 288 7.16 -10.44 -24.55
N ASP A 289 7.98 -10.19 -25.57
CA ASP A 289 9.41 -10.53 -25.59
C ASP A 289 10.17 -9.80 -24.47
N LEU A 290 9.88 -8.51 -24.24
CA LEU A 290 10.45 -7.75 -23.14
C LEU A 290 10.11 -8.40 -21.80
N LYS A 291 8.85 -8.81 -21.60
CA LYS A 291 8.43 -9.41 -20.34
C LYS A 291 9.06 -10.77 -20.07
N TYR A 292 9.22 -11.61 -21.08
CA TYR A 292 9.94 -12.87 -20.91
C TYR A 292 11.39 -12.63 -20.50
N LYS A 293 12.11 -11.74 -21.21
CA LYS A 293 13.50 -11.38 -20.87
C LYS A 293 13.63 -10.85 -19.44
N LEU A 294 12.70 -10.00 -19.00
CA LEU A 294 12.71 -9.46 -17.64
C LEU A 294 12.34 -10.51 -16.59
N ALA A 295 11.42 -11.43 -16.89
CA ALA A 295 11.07 -12.50 -15.97
C ALA A 295 12.24 -13.48 -15.78
N GLU A 296 13.01 -13.78 -16.84
CA GLU A 296 14.21 -14.63 -16.76
C GLU A 296 15.34 -13.98 -15.95
N SER A 297 15.53 -12.66 -16.07
CA SER A 297 16.64 -11.95 -15.42
C SER A 297 16.32 -11.43 -14.01
N HIS A 298 15.03 -11.27 -13.69
CA HIS A 298 14.56 -10.63 -12.45
C HIS A 298 13.36 -11.36 -11.83
N SER A 299 13.29 -12.69 -11.91
CA SER A 299 12.18 -13.49 -11.39
C SER A 299 11.86 -13.22 -9.92
N ASN A 300 12.90 -12.96 -9.11
CA ASN A 300 12.78 -12.79 -7.65
C ASN A 300 12.75 -11.31 -7.24
N ASP A 301 12.71 -10.38 -8.20
CA ASP A 301 12.66 -8.93 -7.96
C ASP A 301 11.57 -8.28 -8.81
N ARG A 302 10.33 -8.39 -8.29
CA ARG A 302 9.10 -7.91 -8.94
C ARG A 302 9.09 -6.41 -9.20
N GLU A 303 9.76 -5.63 -8.37
CA GLU A 303 9.82 -4.18 -8.48
C GLU A 303 10.76 -3.78 -9.61
N VAL A 304 11.97 -4.35 -9.66
CA VAL A 304 12.89 -4.15 -10.79
C VAL A 304 12.26 -4.62 -12.10
N TYR A 305 11.57 -5.77 -12.10
CA TYR A 305 10.78 -6.22 -13.24
C TYR A 305 9.75 -5.17 -13.69
N THR A 306 9.10 -4.49 -12.75
CA THR A 306 8.07 -3.48 -13.04
C THR A 306 8.70 -2.20 -13.60
N ASP A 307 9.76 -1.71 -12.97
CA ASP A 307 10.43 -0.46 -13.34
C ASP A 307 11.08 -0.53 -14.72
N LEU A 308 11.70 -1.66 -15.06
CA LEU A 308 12.38 -1.84 -16.35
C LEU A 308 11.42 -1.79 -17.55
N LYS A 309 10.11 -1.92 -17.35
CA LYS A 309 9.09 -1.74 -18.40
C LYS A 309 8.74 -0.28 -18.66
N THR A 310 9.11 0.64 -17.77
CA THR A 310 8.66 2.04 -17.79
C THR A 310 8.96 2.74 -19.11
N ASN A 311 10.15 2.53 -19.67
CA ASN A 311 10.53 3.16 -20.94
C ASN A 311 9.67 2.69 -22.11
N PHE A 312 9.36 1.38 -22.15
CA PHE A 312 8.48 0.81 -23.17
C PHE A 312 7.05 1.37 -23.02
N VAL A 313 6.52 1.43 -21.79
CA VAL A 313 5.20 1.99 -21.53
C VAL A 313 5.11 3.44 -22.00
N ARG A 314 6.12 4.27 -21.68
CA ARG A 314 6.20 5.66 -22.15
C ARG A 314 6.25 5.76 -23.67
N GLU A 315 7.06 4.93 -24.34
CA GLU A 315 7.12 4.87 -25.81
C GLU A 315 5.72 4.65 -26.42
N ILE A 316 5.00 3.65 -25.92
CA ILE A 316 3.66 3.30 -26.42
C ILE A 316 2.63 4.41 -26.15
N ILE A 317 2.65 5.03 -24.96
CA ILE A 317 1.75 6.15 -24.65
C ILE A 317 1.98 7.32 -25.62
N ILE A 318 3.25 7.63 -25.94
CA ILE A 318 3.60 8.67 -26.92
C ILE A 318 3.11 8.30 -28.33
N LYS A 319 3.24 7.04 -28.75
CA LYS A 319 2.73 6.56 -30.03
C LYS A 319 1.21 6.69 -30.10
N ALA A 320 0.51 6.26 -29.06
CA ALA A 320 -0.95 6.34 -28.97
C ALA A 320 -1.45 7.77 -29.07
N SER A 321 -0.80 8.71 -28.38
CA SER A 321 -1.15 10.14 -28.39
C SER A 321 -0.95 10.82 -29.76
N LYS A 322 -0.27 10.18 -30.71
CA LYS A 322 -0.11 10.69 -32.10
C LYS A 322 -1.13 10.12 -33.08
N HIS A 323 -1.92 9.15 -32.65
CA HIS A 323 -2.92 8.45 -33.47
C HIS A 323 -4.36 8.81 -33.10
N ASP A 324 -4.55 9.68 -32.09
CA ASP A 324 -5.82 10.35 -31.74
C ASP A 324 -5.97 11.68 -32.48
#